data_AF-A0A358API5-F1
#
_entry.id   AF-A0A358API5-F1
#
_cell.length_a   1.000
_cell.length_b   1.000
_cell.length_c   1.000
_cell.angle_alpha   90.00
_cell.angle_beta   90.00
_cell.angle_gamma   90.00
#
_symmetry.space_group_name_H-M   'P 1'
#
loop_
_entity.id
_entity.type
_entity.pdbx_description
1 polymer ?
#
loop_
_entity_poly.entity_id
_entity_poly.type
_entity_poly.pdbx_seq_one_letter_code
_entity_poly.pdbx_strand_id
1 'polypeptide(L)'
;MPETLLATLASIFGLLIFVVLMVVIYRRRDGGKAKGKKPQGREFARDKVVSAARGFASANSFRIIAPARLSRGGTVANLDAVVVGYFGVLGVISLGYGGEVYGGAGEDTWLQVGADGSR
;
A
#
# COMPACT_ATOMS: atom_id res chain seq x y z
N MET A 1 3.78 46.93 -37.99
CA MET A 1 4.40 47.06 -36.65
C MET A 1 3.61 46.39 -35.52
N PRO A 2 2.26 46.41 -35.46
CA PRO A 2 1.54 45.74 -34.36
C PRO A 2 1.42 44.21 -34.51
N GLU A 3 1.35 43.71 -35.75
CA GLU A 3 1.20 42.27 -36.04
C GLU A 3 2.44 41.45 -35.66
N THR A 4 3.64 42.01 -35.89
CA THR A 4 4.91 41.38 -35.49
C THR A 4 5.08 41.32 -33.97
N LEU A 5 4.53 42.30 -33.25
CA LEU A 5 4.56 42.38 -31.80
C LEU A 5 3.57 41.38 -31.16
N LEU A 6 2.38 41.23 -31.75
CA LEU A 6 1.41 40.20 -31.35
C LEU A 6 1.96 38.79 -31.60
N ALA A 7 2.58 38.54 -32.76
CA ALA A 7 3.14 37.23 -33.09
C ALA A 7 4.32 36.85 -32.16
N THR A 8 5.17 37.82 -31.80
CA THR A 8 6.27 37.58 -30.84
C THR A 8 5.74 37.32 -29.43
N LEU A 9 4.75 38.08 -28.96
CA LEU A 9 4.13 37.85 -27.65
C LEU A 9 3.45 36.47 -27.57
N ALA A 10 2.71 36.07 -28.61
CA ALA A 10 2.07 34.75 -28.67
C ALA A 10 3.10 33.61 -28.66
N SER A 11 4.23 33.79 -29.36
CA SER A 11 5.31 32.80 -29.39
C SER A 11 5.99 32.65 -28.02
N ILE A 12 6.23 33.76 -27.32
CA ILE A 12 6.81 33.75 -25.97
C ILE A 12 5.84 33.06 -24.99
N PHE A 13 4.54 33.35 -25.09
CA PHE A 13 3.54 32.75 -24.22
C PHE A 13 3.39 31.25 -24.46
N GLY A 14 3.42 30.81 -25.73
CA GLY A 14 3.42 29.40 -26.10
C GLY A 14 4.64 28.64 -25.57
N LEU A 15 5.83 29.24 -25.66
CA LEU A 15 7.05 28.67 -25.09
C LEU A 15 6.95 28.52 -23.57
N LEU A 16 6.41 29.52 -22.88
CA LEU A 16 6.26 29.53 -21.43
C LEU A 16 5.29 28.44 -20.96
N ILE A 17 4.14 28.27 -21.64
CA ILE A 17 3.21 27.18 -21.38
C ILE A 17 3.89 25.82 -21.60
N PHE A 18 4.66 25.67 -22.68
CA PHE A 18 5.34 24.41 -22.99
C PHE A 18 6.34 24.02 -21.89
N VAL A 19 7.14 24.98 -21.40
CA VAL A 19 8.08 24.75 -20.29
C VAL A 19 7.34 24.36 -19.01
N VAL A 20 6.25 25.06 -18.67
CA VAL A 20 5.45 24.75 -17.48
C VAL A 20 4.85 23.34 -17.58
N LEU A 21 4.29 22.99 -18.74
CA LEU A 21 3.73 21.66 -18.98
C LEU A 21 4.80 20.57 -18.85
N MET A 22 5.98 20.81 -19.41
CA MET A 22 7.12 19.89 -19.33
C MET A 22 7.56 19.67 -17.88
N VAL A 23 7.68 20.75 -17.09
CA VAL A 23 8.03 20.67 -15.65
C VAL A 23 6.96 19.91 -14.86
N VAL A 24 5.67 20.13 -15.15
CA VAL A 24 4.58 19.40 -14.48
C VAL A 24 4.63 17.91 -14.82
N ILE A 25 4.87 17.55 -16.08
CA ILE A 25 5.02 16.15 -16.51
C ILE A 25 6.25 15.52 -15.87
N TYR A 26 7.39 16.22 -15.85
CA TYR A 26 8.62 15.73 -15.22
C TYR A 26 8.43 15.51 -13.71
N ARG A 27 7.84 16.47 -13.00
CA ARG A 27 7.54 16.33 -11.57
C ARG A 27 6.55 15.20 -11.28
N ARG A 28 5.56 14.97 -12.14
CA ARG A 28 4.66 13.81 -12.03
C ARG A 28 5.39 12.49 -12.30
N ARG A 29 6.38 12.48 -13.19
CA ARG A 29 7.20 11.29 -13.52
C ARG A 29 8.22 10.97 -12.41
N ASP A 30 8.82 12.00 -11.81
CA ASP A 30 9.79 11.86 -10.71
C ASP A 30 9.14 11.57 -9.35
N GLY A 31 7.87 11.92 -9.17
CA GLY A 31 7.06 11.47 -8.03
C GLY A 31 6.86 9.95 -7.96
N GLY A 32 7.26 9.20 -9.01
CA GLY A 32 7.07 7.76 -9.12
C GLY A 32 8.19 6.87 -8.59
N LYS A 33 9.35 7.40 -8.17
CA LYS A 33 10.47 6.53 -7.72
C LYS A 33 11.29 7.10 -6.57
N ALA A 34 10.63 7.56 -5.51
CA ALA A 34 11.22 7.39 -4.20
C ALA A 34 11.15 5.88 -3.88
N LYS A 35 12.15 5.10 -4.31
CA LYS A 35 12.50 3.82 -3.65
C LYS A 35 13.03 4.17 -2.25
N GLY A 36 12.17 4.77 -1.42
CA GLY A 36 12.38 4.82 0.01
C GLY A 36 12.53 3.37 0.45
N LYS A 37 13.59 3.11 1.21
CA LYS A 37 13.84 1.83 1.87
C LYS A 37 12.49 1.39 2.46
N LYS A 38 11.85 0.36 1.88
CA LYS A 38 10.54 -0.11 2.36
C LYS A 38 10.72 -0.34 3.86
N PRO A 39 9.88 0.21 4.74
CA PRO A 39 10.04 -0.01 6.17
C PRO A 39 10.06 -1.53 6.39
N GLN A 40 11.14 -2.03 6.96
CA GLN A 40 11.33 -3.45 7.24
C GLN A 40 11.14 -3.64 8.73
N GLY A 41 10.36 -4.64 9.12
CA GLY A 41 10.11 -4.95 10.52
C GLY A 41 8.72 -5.53 10.74
N ARG A 42 8.57 -6.21 11.89
CA ARG A 42 7.33 -6.86 12.30
C ARG A 42 6.15 -5.88 12.37
N GLU A 43 6.37 -4.66 12.86
CA GLU A 43 5.32 -3.63 12.96
C GLU A 43 4.81 -3.19 11.59
N PHE A 44 5.70 -2.99 10.61
CA PHE A 44 5.28 -2.64 9.26
C PHE A 44 4.53 -3.78 8.56
N ALA A 45 4.99 -5.03 8.75
CA ALA A 45 4.30 -6.21 8.24
C ALA A 45 2.90 -6.34 8.86
N ARG A 46 2.79 -6.10 10.17
CA ARG A 46 1.53 -6.06 10.90
C ARG A 46 0.57 -5.02 10.35
N ASP A 47 1.02 -3.78 10.20
CA ASP A 47 0.17 -2.70 9.69
C ASP A 47 -0.33 -2.97 8.27
N LYS A 48 0.52 -3.56 7.41
CA LYS A 48 0.14 -3.95 6.06
C LYS A 48 -0.95 -5.03 6.06
N VAL A 49 -0.79 -6.07 6.89
CA VAL A 49 -1.79 -7.15 7.02
C VAL A 49 -3.10 -6.62 7.61
N VAL A 50 -3.03 -5.80 8.66
CA VAL A 50 -4.22 -5.18 9.28
C VAL A 50 -4.92 -4.26 8.28
N SER A 51 -4.19 -3.49 7.48
CA SER A 51 -4.76 -2.65 6.42
C SER A 51 -5.47 -3.48 5.35
N ALA A 52 -4.89 -4.61 4.93
CA ALA A 52 -5.53 -5.52 3.99
C ALA A 52 -6.81 -6.14 4.57
N ALA A 53 -6.77 -6.56 5.84
CA ALA A 53 -7.93 -7.07 6.56
C ALA A 53 -9.04 -6.01 6.69
N ARG A 54 -8.69 -4.74 6.94
CA ARG A 54 -9.63 -3.61 6.92
C ARG A 54 -10.28 -3.43 5.56
N GLY A 55 -9.49 -3.50 4.49
CA GLY A 55 -10.00 -3.40 3.12
C GLY A 55 -10.99 -4.52 2.80
N PHE A 56 -10.65 -5.76 3.14
CA PHE A 56 -11.55 -6.91 3.00
C PHE A 56 -12.84 -6.73 3.81
N ALA A 57 -12.72 -6.33 5.08
CA ALA A 57 -13.88 -6.11 5.94
C ALA A 57 -14.79 -4.99 5.41
N SER A 58 -14.21 -3.86 4.99
CA SER A 58 -14.96 -2.74 4.42
C SER A 58 -15.69 -3.11 3.13
N ALA A 59 -15.05 -3.87 2.24
CA ALA A 59 -15.65 -4.29 0.97
C ALA A 59 -16.87 -5.21 1.16
N ASN A 60 -16.92 -5.94 2.27
CA ASN A 60 -17.97 -6.93 2.55
C ASN A 60 -18.90 -6.53 3.72
N SER A 61 -18.82 -5.28 4.20
CA SER A 61 -19.58 -4.81 5.37
C SER A 61 -19.37 -5.63 6.64
N PHE A 62 -18.18 -6.19 6.83
CA PHE A 62 -17.80 -6.90 8.05
C PHE A 62 -17.22 -5.96 9.10
N ARG A 63 -17.31 -6.38 10.36
CA ARG A 63 -16.68 -5.65 11.47
C ARG A 63 -15.24 -6.13 11.64
N ILE A 64 -14.34 -5.21 11.97
CA ILE A 64 -12.95 -5.53 12.29
C ILE A 64 -12.57 -4.94 13.64
N ILE A 65 -11.81 -5.70 14.43
CA ILE A 65 -11.26 -5.31 15.72
C ILE A 65 -9.74 -5.41 15.61
N ALA A 66 -9.02 -4.30 15.74
CA ALA A 66 -7.55 -4.26 15.65
C ALA A 66 -6.99 -3.10 16.50
N PRO A 67 -6.01 -3.33 17.41
CA PRO A 67 -5.50 -4.64 17.86
C PRO A 67 -6.58 -5.49 18.52
N ALA A 68 -6.41 -6.82 18.48
CA ALA A 68 -7.35 -7.73 19.13
C ALA A 68 -6.64 -8.57 20.20
N ARG A 69 -7.18 -8.55 21.43
CA ARG A 69 -6.75 -9.41 22.52
C ARG A 69 -7.93 -10.25 22.98
N LEU A 70 -7.82 -11.56 22.86
CA LEU A 70 -8.82 -12.52 23.32
C LEU A 70 -8.38 -13.07 24.67
N SER A 71 -9.28 -13.06 25.65
CA SER A 71 -9.05 -13.67 26.96
C SER A 71 -10.17 -14.65 27.27
N ARG A 72 -9.81 -15.88 27.63
CA ARG A 72 -10.78 -16.90 28.10
C ARG A 72 -10.12 -17.80 29.14
N GLY A 73 -10.73 -17.89 30.32
CA GLY A 73 -10.29 -18.82 31.38
C GLY A 73 -8.85 -18.59 31.86
N GLY A 74 -8.37 -17.34 31.86
CA GLY A 74 -6.99 -17.00 32.24
C GLY A 74 -5.98 -17.07 31.09
N THR A 75 -6.33 -17.64 29.94
CA THR A 75 -5.47 -17.68 28.75
C THR A 75 -5.72 -16.47 27.88
N VAL A 76 -4.64 -15.80 27.45
CA VAL A 76 -4.69 -14.62 26.57
C VAL A 76 -4.04 -14.95 25.22
N ALA A 77 -4.78 -14.74 24.14
CA ALA A 77 -4.27 -14.77 22.78
C ALA A 77 -4.20 -13.34 22.22
N ASN A 78 -3.03 -12.95 21.72
CA ASN A 78 -2.84 -11.67 21.04
C ASN A 78 -2.93 -11.90 19.53
N LEU A 79 -3.84 -11.19 18.88
CA LEU A 79 -4.05 -11.20 17.44
C LEU A 79 -3.81 -9.79 16.90
N ASP A 80 -3.37 -9.69 15.65
CA ASP A 80 -3.18 -8.39 15.01
C ASP A 80 -4.51 -7.76 14.63
N ALA A 81 -5.44 -8.58 14.14
CA ALA A 81 -6.83 -8.20 13.92
C ALA A 81 -7.77 -9.39 14.08
N VAL A 82 -9.05 -9.09 14.29
CA VAL A 82 -10.16 -10.04 14.22
C VAL A 82 -11.22 -9.49 13.28
N VAL A 83 -11.58 -10.26 12.26
CA VAL A 83 -12.69 -9.94 11.35
C VAL A 83 -13.92 -10.74 11.77
N VAL A 84 -15.04 -10.06 11.95
CA VAL A 84 -16.33 -10.64 12.35
C VAL A 84 -17.31 -10.45 11.20
N GLY A 85 -17.76 -11.56 10.63
CA GLY A 85 -18.68 -11.59 9.49
C GLY A 85 -19.72 -12.70 9.64
N TYR A 86 -20.49 -12.95 8.60
CA TYR A 86 -21.50 -14.03 8.60
C TYR A 86 -20.85 -15.42 8.79
N PHE A 87 -19.58 -15.57 8.41
CA PHE A 87 -18.79 -16.79 8.59
C PHE A 87 -18.31 -17.00 10.04
N GLY A 88 -18.69 -16.12 10.97
CA GLY A 88 -18.22 -16.12 12.35
C GLY A 88 -17.02 -15.19 12.53
N VAL A 89 -15.92 -15.71 13.07
CA VAL A 89 -14.76 -14.94 13.51
C VAL A 89 -13.49 -15.45 12.84
N LEU A 90 -12.78 -14.56 12.14
CA LEU A 90 -11.48 -14.83 11.53
C LEU A 90 -10.39 -14.08 12.29
N GLY A 91 -9.49 -14.82 12.93
CA GLY A 91 -8.30 -14.27 13.56
C GLY A 91 -7.18 -14.05 12.54
N VAL A 92 -6.53 -12.89 12.61
CA VAL A 92 -5.43 -12.51 11.71
C VAL A 92 -4.18 -12.25 12.54
N ILE A 93 -3.09 -12.96 12.19
CA ILE A 93 -1.74 -12.75 12.72
C ILE A 93 -0.80 -12.49 11.54
N SER A 94 -0.01 -11.44 11.65
CA SER A 94 1.13 -11.21 10.79
C SER A 94 2.31 -12.06 11.26
N LEU A 95 2.92 -12.79 10.33
CA LEU A 95 4.08 -13.64 10.64
C LEU A 95 5.38 -12.83 10.76
N GLY A 96 5.34 -11.52 10.47
CA GLY A 96 6.52 -10.64 10.49
C GLY A 96 7.48 -10.86 9.32
N TYR A 97 7.17 -11.76 8.40
CA TYR A 97 7.92 -11.95 7.17
C TYR A 97 7.75 -10.74 6.25
N GLY A 98 8.87 -10.17 5.80
CA GLY A 98 8.86 -9.19 4.71
C GLY A 98 8.69 -9.87 3.36
N GLY A 99 8.25 -9.12 2.35
CA GLY A 99 8.07 -9.65 1.00
C GLY A 99 6.65 -10.16 0.73
N GLU A 100 6.52 -11.00 -0.29
CA GLU A 100 5.26 -11.60 -0.72
C GLU A 100 5.30 -13.11 -0.49
N VAL A 101 4.24 -13.67 0.09
CA VAL A 101 4.15 -15.09 0.38
C VAL A 101 3.12 -15.70 -0.56
N TYR A 102 3.52 -16.75 -1.26
CA TYR A 102 2.71 -17.48 -2.21
C TYR A 102 2.61 -18.93 -1.76
N GLY A 103 1.38 -19.44 -1.66
CA GLY A 103 1.14 -20.82 -1.31
C GLY A 103 -0.34 -21.17 -1.26
N GLY A 104 -0.63 -22.43 -1.51
CA GLY A 104 -1.96 -23.02 -1.41
C GLY A 104 -2.27 -23.54 -0.01
N ALA A 105 -3.55 -23.65 0.33
CA ALA A 105 -4.00 -24.15 1.63
C ALA A 105 -3.60 -25.61 1.93
N GLY A 106 -3.28 -26.39 0.89
CA GLY A 106 -2.83 -27.79 1.00
C GLY A 106 -1.32 -27.98 0.79
N GLU A 107 -0.55 -26.90 0.68
CA GLU A 107 0.89 -26.99 0.47
C GLU A 107 1.65 -26.97 1.80
N ASP A 108 2.54 -27.93 2.00
CA ASP A 108 3.38 -28.02 3.20
C ASP A 108 4.43 -26.90 3.28
N THR A 109 4.75 -26.28 2.14
CA THR A 109 5.77 -25.23 2.05
C THR A 109 5.28 -24.09 1.17
N TRP A 110 5.46 -22.86 1.63
CA TRP A 110 5.08 -21.65 0.90
C TRP A 110 6.32 -20.88 0.47
N LEU A 111 6.27 -20.30 -0.74
CA LEU A 111 7.35 -19.49 -1.29
C LEU A 111 7.28 -18.07 -0.73
N GLN A 112 8.38 -17.58 -0.18
CA GLN A 112 8.54 -16.19 0.19
C GLN A 112 9.44 -15.48 -0.82
N VAL A 113 8.96 -14.40 -1.43
CA VAL A 113 9.76 -13.56 -2.32
C VAL A 113 10.12 -12.28 -1.60
N GLY A 114 11.41 -12.12 -1.32
CA GLY A 114 12.01 -10.93 -0.72
C GLY A 114 11.86 -9.69 -1.61
N ALA A 115 12.02 -8.50 -1.01
CA ALA A 115 11.89 -7.23 -1.75
C ALA A 115 12.98 -7.02 -2.81
N ASP A 116 14.08 -7.77 -2.73
CA ASP A 116 15.21 -7.87 -3.65
C ASP A 116 15.06 -9.00 -4.68
N GLY A 117 13.97 -9.77 -4.62
CA GLY A 117 13.73 -10.92 -5.49
C GLY A 117 14.41 -12.21 -5.01
N SER A 118 14.99 -12.24 -3.80
CA SER A 118 15.46 -13.48 -3.19
C SER A 118 14.26 -14.41 -2.96
N ARG A 119 14.46 -15.71 -3.18
CA ARG A 119 13.48 -16.77 -2.93
C ARG A 119 13.95 -17.63 -1.77
#